data_AF-A0A1Z5ILD2-F1
#
_entry.id   AF-A0A1Z5ILD2-F1
#
_cell.length_a   1.000
_cell.length_b   1.000
_cell.length_c   1.000
_cell.angle_alpha   90.00
_cell.angle_beta   90.00
_cell.angle_gamma   90.00
#
_symmetry.space_group_name_H-M   'P 1'
#
loop_
_entity.id
_entity.type
_entity.pdbx_description
1 polymer ?
#
loop_
_entity_poly.entity_id
_entity_poly.type
_entity_poly.pdbx_seq_one_letter_code
_entity_poly.pdbx_strand_id
1 'polypeptide(L)'
;MQHIIKSKVITTRVTQDIYDRAKTNLAKMDLTISEYVRLSLTKAANNEVKLISFLDTREAQQAKYEDQQHMAETIGDTDDFEKWVGNLDKD
;
A
#
# COMPACT_ATOMS: atom_id res chain seq x y z
N MET A 1 -41.57 -12.33 -2.22
CA MET A 1 -40.45 -13.05 -2.85
C MET A 1 -39.22 -12.84 -1.99
N GLN A 2 -38.73 -13.88 -1.30
CA GLN A 2 -37.48 -13.78 -0.53
C GLN A 2 -36.31 -13.68 -1.53
N HIS A 3 -35.54 -12.60 -1.46
CA HIS A 3 -34.28 -12.48 -2.19
C HIS A 3 -33.32 -13.55 -1.67
N ILE A 4 -33.15 -14.64 -2.41
CA ILE A 4 -32.13 -15.65 -2.10
C ILE A 4 -30.77 -15.00 -2.35
N ILE A 5 -30.04 -14.68 -1.28
CA ILE A 5 -28.65 -14.24 -1.37
C ILE A 5 -27.82 -15.47 -1.76
N LYS A 6 -27.54 -15.64 -3.07
CA LYS A 6 -26.72 -16.74 -3.56
C LYS A 6 -25.25 -16.45 -3.24
N SER A 7 -24.61 -17.32 -2.47
CA SER A 7 -23.16 -17.28 -2.29
C SER A 7 -22.44 -17.71 -3.57
N LYS A 8 -21.24 -17.17 -3.79
CA LYS A 8 -20.35 -17.53 -4.89
C LYS A 8 -18.95 -17.82 -4.34
N VAL A 9 -18.26 -18.80 -4.94
CA VAL A 9 -16.87 -19.11 -4.64
C VAL A 9 -16.00 -18.43 -5.70
N ILE A 10 -14.91 -17.81 -5.25
CA ILE A 10 -13.90 -17.20 -6.11
C ILE A 10 -12.60 -17.98 -5.92
N THR A 11 -11.96 -18.33 -7.03
CA THR A 11 -10.68 -19.04 -7.02
C THR A 11 -9.71 -18.27 -7.90
N THR A 12 -8.52 -18.01 -7.37
CA THR A 12 -7.44 -17.36 -8.09
C THR A 12 -6.14 -18.09 -7.84
N ARG A 13 -5.25 -18.12 -8.84
CA ARG A 13 -3.94 -18.74 -8.73
C ARG A 13 -2.93 -17.70 -8.24
N VAL A 14 -2.18 -18.07 -7.21
CA VAL A 14 -1.04 -17.30 -6.71
C VAL A 14 0.16 -18.22 -6.51
N THR A 15 1.36 -17.68 -6.53
CA THR A 15 2.57 -18.44 -6.15
C THR A 15 2.57 -18.76 -4.66
N GLN A 16 3.21 -19.85 -4.27
CA GLN A 16 3.33 -20.26 -2.86
C GLN A 16 3.95 -19.16 -1.97
N ASP A 17 5.03 -18.51 -2.44
CA ASP A 17 5.70 -17.42 -1.71
C ASP A 17 4.74 -16.26 -1.37
N ILE A 18 3.96 -15.78 -2.35
CA ILE A 18 2.96 -14.73 -2.13
C ILE A 18 1.90 -15.18 -1.12
N TYR A 19 1.43 -16.43 -1.21
CA TYR A 19 0.45 -16.97 -0.27
C TYR A 19 0.99 -16.96 1.17
N ASP A 20 2.21 -17.43 1.37
CA ASP A 20 2.82 -17.54 2.70
C ASP A 20 3.12 -16.16 3.32
N ARG A 21 3.64 -15.23 2.51
CA ARG A 21 3.87 -13.84 2.95
C ARG A 21 2.56 -13.12 3.27
N ALA A 22 1.54 -13.27 2.42
CA ALA A 22 0.22 -12.67 2.65
C ALA A 22 -0.43 -13.24 3.93
N LYS A 23 -0.40 -14.56 4.11
CA LYS A 23 -0.93 -15.23 5.31
C LYS A 23 -0.26 -14.69 6.57
N THR A 24 1.07 -14.62 6.57
CA THR A 24 1.86 -14.13 7.72
C THR A 24 1.56 -12.66 8.04
N ASN A 25 1.47 -11.81 7.03
CA ASN A 25 1.23 -10.38 7.24
C ASN A 25 -0.21 -10.07 7.67
N LEU A 26 -1.20 -10.76 7.11
CA LEU A 26 -2.60 -10.59 7.50
C LEU A 26 -2.87 -11.10 8.93
N ALA A 27 -2.19 -12.17 9.34
CA ALA A 27 -2.30 -12.68 10.71
C ALA A 27 -1.84 -11.67 11.77
N LYS A 28 -0.91 -10.75 11.45
CA LYS A 28 -0.51 -9.65 12.35
C LYS A 28 -1.65 -8.67 12.65
N MET A 29 -2.68 -8.66 11.80
CA MET A 29 -3.86 -7.81 11.91
C MET A 29 -5.12 -8.63 12.25
N ASP A 30 -4.96 -9.87 12.72
CA ASP A 30 -6.04 -10.83 13.00
C ASP A 30 -6.98 -11.06 11.79
N LEU A 31 -6.41 -11.03 10.58
CA LEU A 31 -7.15 -11.28 9.33
C LEU A 31 -6.67 -12.56 8.65
N THR A 32 -7.62 -13.31 8.11
CA THR A 32 -7.36 -14.41 7.17
C THR A 32 -7.36 -13.91 5.72
N ILE A 33 -6.79 -14.71 4.80
CA ILE A 33 -6.82 -14.42 3.36
C ILE A 33 -8.27 -14.31 2.84
N SER A 34 -9.16 -15.18 3.28
CA SER A 34 -10.56 -15.19 2.82
C SER A 34 -11.33 -13.95 3.30
N GLU A 35 -11.08 -13.47 4.51
CA GLU A 35 -11.63 -12.21 5.02
C GLU A 35 -11.10 -11.00 4.27
N TYR A 36 -9.79 -10.97 4.01
CA TYR A 36 -9.17 -9.90 3.24
C TYR A 36 -9.73 -9.82 1.81
N VAL A 37 -9.89 -10.96 1.13
CA VAL A 37 -10.51 -11.01 -0.22
C VAL A 37 -11.96 -10.56 -0.16
N ARG A 38 -12.74 -10.99 0.84
CA ARG A 38 -14.13 -10.58 1.02
C ARG A 38 -14.24 -9.06 1.23
N LEU A 39 -13.41 -8.48 2.09
CA LEU A 39 -13.36 -7.04 2.33
C LEU A 39 -12.99 -6.28 1.06
N SER A 40 -11.98 -6.76 0.33
CA SER A 40 -11.54 -6.15 -0.93
C SER A 40 -12.64 -6.13 -1.99
N LEU A 41 -13.41 -7.22 -2.10
CA LEU A 41 -14.56 -7.30 -3.01
C LEU A 41 -15.70 -6.37 -2.60
N THR A 42 -15.97 -6.24 -1.29
CA THR A 42 -16.95 -5.27 -0.78
C THR A 42 -16.54 -3.84 -1.14
N LYS A 43 -15.27 -3.48 -0.93
CA LYS A 43 -14.73 -2.17 -1.33
C LYS A 43 -14.88 -1.94 -2.83
N ALA A 44 -14.58 -2.95 -3.65
CA ALA A 44 -14.74 -2.86 -5.10
C ALA A 44 -16.21 -2.65 -5.50
N ALA A 45 -17.13 -3.41 -4.90
CA ALA A 45 -18.56 -3.29 -5.17
C ALA A 45 -19.13 -1.91 -4.77
N ASN A 46 -18.54 -1.27 -3.76
CA ASN A 46 -18.92 0.06 -3.29
C ASN A 46 -18.16 1.21 -3.99
N ASN A 47 -17.37 0.95 -5.04
CA ASN A 47 -16.53 1.95 -5.70
C ASN A 47 -15.47 2.61 -4.78
N GLU A 48 -15.04 1.91 -3.73
CA GLU A 48 -14.06 2.39 -2.74
C GLU A 48 -12.62 1.98 -3.09
N VAL A 49 -12.42 1.17 -4.14
CA VAL A 49 -11.09 0.81 -4.62
C VAL A 49 -10.47 2.02 -5.29
N LYS A 50 -9.55 2.67 -4.59
CA LYS A 50 -8.69 3.71 -5.15
C LYS A 50 -7.42 3.08 -5.68
N LEU A 51 -7.17 3.25 -6.98
CA LEU A 51 -5.83 3.10 -7.52
C LEU A 51 -5.06 4.36 -7.10
N ILE A 52 -4.46 4.36 -5.92
CA ILE A 52 -3.60 5.47 -5.50
C ILE A 52 -2.27 5.30 -6.24
N SER A 53 -2.14 5.97 -7.38
CA SER A 53 -0.82 6.28 -7.91
C SER A 53 -0.21 7.29 -6.94
N PHE A 54 0.85 6.90 -6.23
CA PHE A 54 1.56 7.81 -5.32
C PHE A 54 2.13 9.04 -6.05
N LEU A 55 2.23 8.98 -7.38
CA LEU A 55 2.64 10.09 -8.24
C LEU A 55 1.51 11.11 -8.51
N ASP A 56 0.25 10.72 -8.27
CA ASP A 56 -0.92 11.58 -8.48
C ASP A 56 -1.41 12.25 -7.19
N THR A 57 -0.70 12.06 -6.08
CA THR A 57 -1.00 12.80 -4.84
C THR A 57 -0.64 14.27 -5.02
N ARG A 58 -1.31 15.15 -4.26
CA ARG A 58 -1.03 16.60 -4.32
C ARG A 58 0.41 16.88 -3.93
N GLU A 59 0.92 16.13 -2.97
CA GLU A 59 2.29 16.22 -2.45
C GLU A 59 3.30 15.84 -3.54
N ALA A 60 3.07 14.76 -4.29
CA ALA A 60 3.97 14.36 -5.38
C ALA A 60 3.93 15.35 -6.56
N GLN A 61 2.76 15.90 -6.88
CA GLN A 61 2.62 16.93 -7.91
C GLN A 61 3.30 18.24 -7.50
N GLN A 62 3.19 18.62 -6.23
CA GLN A 62 3.84 19.81 -5.66
C GLN A 62 5.37 19.65 -5.67
N ALA A 63 5.90 18.51 -5.22
CA ALA A 63 7.34 18.24 -5.24
C ALA A 63 7.90 18.28 -6.68
N LYS A 64 7.17 17.72 -7.66
CA LYS A 64 7.54 17.82 -9.08
C LYS A 64 7.56 19.27 -9.55
N TYR A 65 6.56 20.08 -9.17
CA TYR A 65 6.52 21.49 -9.51
C TYR A 65 7.71 22.26 -8.92
N GLU A 66 8.04 22.02 -7.65
CA GLU A 66 9.16 22.66 -6.96
C GLU A 66 10.50 22.33 -7.61
N ASP A 67 10.75 21.08 -7.98
CA ASP A 67 11.95 20.67 -8.72
C ASP A 67 12.03 21.36 -10.10
N GLN A 68 10.93 21.35 -10.86
CA GLN A 68 10.85 21.98 -12.18
C GLN A 68 11.05 23.50 -12.15
N GLN A 69 10.68 24.16 -11.06
CA GLN A 69 10.88 25.59 -10.86
C GLN A 69 12.17 25.94 -10.10
N HIS A 70 13.03 24.94 -9.82
CA HIS A 70 14.24 25.11 -9.02
C HIS A 70 13.99 25.72 -7.63
N MET A 71 12.82 25.42 -7.06
CA MET A 71 12.38 25.83 -5.71
C MET A 71 12.61 24.73 -4.67
N ALA A 72 13.12 23.57 -5.08
CA ALA A 72 13.43 22.47 -4.18
C ALA A 72 14.54 22.86 -3.19
N GLU A 73 14.29 22.63 -1.90
CA GLU A 73 15.27 22.87 -0.85
C GLU A 73 16.26 21.70 -0.76
N THR A 74 17.55 22.01 -0.74
CA THR A 74 18.59 21.00 -0.48
C THR A 74 18.77 20.86 1.02
N ILE A 75 18.27 19.75 1.56
CA ILE A 75 18.32 19.46 3.02
C ILE A 75 19.64 18.82 3.48
N GLY A 76 20.52 18.46 2.55
CA GLY A 76 21.82 17.84 2.80
C GLY A 76 22.33 17.11 1.56
N ASP A 77 23.50 16.50 1.69
CA ASP A 77 24.09 15.63 0.67
C ASP A 77 24.20 14.16 1.14
N THR A 78 24.83 13.33 0.31
CA THR A 78 25.03 11.91 0.64
C THR A 78 25.85 11.71 1.91
N ASP A 79 26.82 12.58 2.19
CA ASP A 79 27.68 12.48 3.37
C ASP A 79 26.88 12.86 4.63
N ASP A 80 25.98 13.84 4.54
CA ASP A 80 25.05 14.20 5.61
C ASP A 80 24.06 13.06 5.91
N PHE A 81 23.59 12.37 4.87
CA PHE A 81 22.75 11.20 5.02
C PHE A 81 23.50 10.05 5.71
N GLU A 82 24.73 9.73 5.30
CA GLU A 82 25.55 8.68 5.92
C GLU A 82 25.81 8.96 7.41
N LYS A 83 26.11 10.22 7.77
CA LYS A 83 26.28 10.63 9.17
C LYS A 83 24.99 10.48 9.96
N TRP A 84 23.84 10.85 9.38
CA TRP A 84 22.55 10.71 10.03
C TRP A 84 22.21 9.23 10.29
N VAL A 85 22.37 8.36 9.28
CA VAL A 85 22.15 6.91 9.40
C VAL A 85 23.07 6.30 10.45
N GLY A 86 24.36 6.66 10.47
CA GLY A 86 25.32 6.16 11.45
C GLY A 86 25.05 6.59 12.90
N ASN A 87 24.12 7.51 13.13
CA ASN A 87 23.65 7.88 14.47
C ASN A 87 22.35 7.19 14.88
N LEU A 88 21.64 6.51 13.96
CA LEU A 88 20.45 5.72 14.28
C LEU A 88 20.80 4.39 14.98
N ASP A 89 21.98 3.83 14.70
CA ASP A 89 22.46 2.56 15.29
C ASP A 89 23.13 2.74 16.67
N LYS A 90 23.10 3.97 17.24
CA LYS A 90 23.78 4.30 18.51
C LYS A 90 22.84 4.35 19.73
N ASP A 91 21.57 4.00 19.55
CA ASP A 91 20.57 3.77 20.61
C ASP A 91 20.07 2.30 20.58
#